data_AF-A0A963U4J1-F1
#
_entry.id   AF-A0A963U4J1-F1
#
_cell.length_a   1.000
_cell.length_b   1.000
_cell.length_c   1.000
_cell.angle_alpha   90.00
_cell.angle_beta   90.00
_cell.angle_gamma   90.00
#
_symmetry.space_group_name_H-M   'P 1'
#
loop_
_entity.id
_entity.type
_entity.pdbx_description
1 polymer ?
#
loop_
_entity_poly.entity_id
_entity_poly.type
_entity_poly.pdbx_seq_one_letter_code
_entity_poly.pdbx_strand_id
1 'polypeptide(L)'
;MFDEHDMTRDAFLGGRLTVLQPRRGYRAAADPVLLAAAVPAKPGEAVLELGCGAGVASLCLGHRVPGLMLSGLELQPAYADLARRNAKLNGQPFEVVEGDLATMPPALRLRAFDHVIANPPYFARGDGTAAWDDGREVAQRAETPLALWIEAGLRRLRPGGRFTMIQTAERLDELLAAFAGGAGSLVVLPVASRAGRAAVRVIVSARKGGRTPLRLLSPFILHAGARHERDGEDYAPAARAILRDGAALVPPLP
;
A
#
# COMPACT_ATOMS: atom_id res chain seq x y z
N MET A 1 -10.10 8.86 -18.56
CA MET A 1 -10.29 9.57 -17.28
C MET A 1 -11.66 9.19 -16.75
N PHE A 2 -11.86 9.20 -15.43
CA PHE A 2 -13.19 8.99 -14.84
C PHE A 2 -14.01 10.27 -14.94
N ASP A 3 -15.29 10.13 -15.30
CA ASP A 3 -16.25 11.24 -15.32
C ASP A 3 -16.62 11.69 -13.90
N GLU A 4 -16.97 12.97 -13.72
CA GLU A 4 -17.27 13.52 -12.39
C GLU A 4 -18.46 12.84 -11.71
N HIS A 5 -19.49 12.48 -12.48
CA HIS A 5 -20.66 11.77 -11.99
C HIS A 5 -20.37 10.32 -11.54
N ASP A 6 -19.27 9.75 -12.04
CA ASP A 6 -18.83 8.39 -11.73
C ASP A 6 -17.82 8.34 -10.58
N MET A 7 -17.66 9.44 -9.85
CA MET A 7 -16.76 9.51 -8.70
C MET A 7 -17.49 9.89 -7.41
N THR A 8 -16.84 9.55 -6.31
CA THR A 8 -17.21 9.90 -4.94
C THR A 8 -16.03 10.57 -4.26
N ARG A 9 -16.31 11.46 -3.30
CA ARG A 9 -15.31 12.06 -2.42
C ARG A 9 -15.36 11.33 -1.09
N ASP A 10 -14.32 10.57 -0.80
CA ASP A 10 -14.20 9.81 0.43
C ASP A 10 -13.20 10.45 1.39
N ALA A 11 -13.56 10.44 2.67
CA ALA A 11 -12.72 10.97 3.74
C ALA A 11 -11.75 9.89 4.24
N PHE A 12 -10.46 10.21 4.23
CA PHE A 12 -9.40 9.40 4.85
C PHE A 12 -8.80 10.17 6.04
N LEU A 13 -8.20 9.44 6.98
CA LEU A 13 -7.57 10.02 8.17
C LEU A 13 -8.52 10.97 8.92
N GLY A 14 -9.74 10.49 9.16
CA GLY A 14 -10.76 11.26 9.88
C GLY A 14 -11.17 12.56 9.18
N GLY A 15 -11.05 12.64 7.84
CA GLY A 15 -11.37 13.84 7.05
C GLY A 15 -10.19 14.76 6.80
N ARG A 16 -8.99 14.42 7.28
CA ARG A 16 -7.76 15.18 6.99
C ARG A 16 -7.33 15.05 5.53
N LEU A 17 -7.75 13.98 4.87
CA LEU A 17 -7.60 13.80 3.43
C LEU A 17 -8.97 13.59 2.78
N THR A 18 -9.17 14.22 1.63
CA THR A 18 -10.30 13.95 0.73
C THR A 18 -9.79 13.31 -0.54
N VAL A 19 -10.31 12.14 -0.89
CA VAL A 19 -9.85 11.36 -2.04
C VAL A 19 -11.04 11.12 -2.97
N LEU A 20 -10.87 11.48 -4.24
CA LEU A 20 -11.74 11.08 -5.32
C LEU A 20 -11.52 9.59 -5.60
N GLN A 21 -12.61 8.82 -5.59
CA GLN A 21 -12.63 7.39 -5.91
C GLN A 21 -13.74 7.11 -6.93
N PRO A 22 -13.54 6.20 -7.89
CA PRO A 22 -14.61 5.84 -8.81
C PRO A 22 -15.72 5.09 -8.06
N ARG A 23 -16.97 5.26 -8.49
CA ARG A 23 -18.14 4.54 -7.95
C ARG A 23 -18.07 3.05 -8.25
N ARG A 24 -17.46 2.69 -9.38
CA ARG A 24 -17.23 1.31 -9.84
C ARG A 24 -15.75 1.07 -10.09
N GLY A 25 -15.28 -0.14 -9.77
CA GLY A 25 -13.85 -0.50 -9.87
C GLY A 25 -13.13 -0.47 -8.53
N TYR A 26 -11.80 -0.39 -8.56
CA TYR A 26 -10.98 -0.41 -7.36
C TYR A 26 -11.21 0.85 -6.51
N ARG A 27 -11.46 0.62 -5.21
CA ARG A 27 -11.58 1.66 -4.20
C ARG A 27 -10.65 1.31 -3.03
N ALA A 28 -9.82 2.27 -2.65
CA ALA A 28 -9.00 2.20 -1.46
C ALA A 28 -9.86 2.17 -0.19
N ALA A 29 -9.39 1.40 0.79
CA ALA A 29 -9.96 1.28 2.12
C ALA A 29 -8.85 1.37 3.18
N ALA A 30 -8.83 0.48 4.17
CA ALA A 30 -7.86 0.51 5.27
C ALA A 30 -6.41 0.19 4.85
N ASP A 31 -6.21 -0.70 3.89
CA ASP A 31 -4.88 -1.24 3.56
C ASP A 31 -3.83 -0.18 3.15
N PRO A 32 -4.13 0.76 2.24
CA PRO A 32 -3.21 1.87 1.93
C PRO A 32 -2.83 2.72 3.15
N VAL A 33 -3.75 2.90 4.10
CA VAL A 33 -3.51 3.69 5.32
C VAL A 33 -2.60 2.92 6.29
N LEU A 34 -2.83 1.62 6.45
CA LEU A 34 -1.99 0.73 7.25
C LEU A 34 -0.58 0.60 6.65
N LEU A 35 -0.49 0.45 5.33
CA LEU A 35 0.77 0.46 4.59
C LEU A 35 1.51 1.77 4.85
N ALA A 36 0.84 2.92 4.67
CA ALA A 36 1.43 4.22 4.94
C ALA A 36 1.96 4.31 6.37
N ALA A 37 1.22 3.87 7.39
CA ALA A 37 1.65 3.93 8.80
C ALA A 37 2.87 3.06 9.13
N ALA A 38 3.07 1.95 8.39
CA ALA A 38 4.18 1.04 8.61
C ALA A 38 5.53 1.53 8.05
N VAL A 39 5.52 2.54 7.17
CA VAL A 39 6.74 3.03 6.51
C VAL A 39 7.50 3.99 7.43
N PRO A 40 8.74 3.68 7.86
CA PRO A 40 9.50 4.53 8.77
C PRO A 40 10.25 5.65 8.03
N ALA A 41 9.55 6.35 7.12
CA ALA A 41 10.12 7.44 6.33
C ALA A 41 10.35 8.71 7.17
N LYS A 42 11.33 9.50 6.77
CA LYS A 42 11.71 10.78 7.39
C LYS A 42 11.58 11.93 6.40
N PRO A 43 11.36 13.17 6.87
CA PRO A 43 11.37 14.34 5.99
C PRO A 43 12.65 14.38 5.13
N GLY A 44 12.50 14.74 3.86
CA GLY A 44 13.59 14.78 2.88
C GLY A 44 13.93 13.45 2.21
N GLU A 45 13.25 12.34 2.56
CA GLU A 45 13.42 11.06 1.88
C GLU A 45 12.50 10.93 0.65
N ALA A 46 12.95 10.14 -0.34
CA ALA A 46 12.21 9.82 -1.56
C ALA A 46 11.46 8.48 -1.42
N VAL A 47 10.19 8.47 -1.83
CA VAL A 47 9.32 7.30 -1.79
C VAL A 47 8.71 7.03 -3.16
N LEU A 48 8.77 5.78 -3.60
CA LEU A 48 8.07 5.29 -4.79
C LEU A 48 6.94 4.35 -4.40
N GLU A 49 5.70 4.65 -4.80
CA GLU A 49 4.58 3.71 -4.75
C GLU A 49 4.43 3.00 -6.10
N LEU A 50 4.55 1.66 -6.09
CA LEU A 50 4.26 0.85 -7.27
C LEU A 50 2.76 0.56 -7.30
N GLY A 51 2.11 0.80 -8.44
CA GLY A 51 0.67 0.56 -8.62
C GLY A 51 -0.15 1.48 -7.73
N CYS A 52 0.08 2.80 -7.84
CA CYS A 52 -0.44 3.75 -6.84
C CYS A 52 -1.95 3.95 -6.90
N GLY A 53 -2.65 3.47 -7.93
CA GLY A 53 -4.10 3.62 -8.06
C GLY A 53 -4.51 5.09 -7.91
N ALA A 54 -5.41 5.39 -6.96
CA ALA A 54 -5.85 6.74 -6.63
C ALA A 54 -4.89 7.55 -5.73
N GLY A 55 -3.71 7.00 -5.39
CA GLY A 55 -2.63 7.65 -4.63
C GLY A 55 -2.76 7.60 -3.10
N VAL A 56 -3.68 6.80 -2.55
CA VAL A 56 -4.05 6.90 -1.12
C VAL A 56 -2.88 6.58 -0.17
N ALA A 57 -2.05 5.58 -0.46
CA ALA A 57 -0.94 5.24 0.44
C ALA A 57 0.10 6.37 0.47
N SER A 58 0.51 6.88 -0.70
CA SER A 58 1.43 8.02 -0.80
C SER A 58 0.87 9.28 -0.12
N LEU A 59 -0.42 9.60 -0.32
CA LEU A 59 -1.02 10.79 0.29
C LEU A 59 -1.19 10.66 1.81
N CYS A 60 -1.50 9.47 2.33
CA CYS A 60 -1.51 9.22 3.77
C CYS A 60 -0.10 9.34 4.36
N LEU A 61 0.90 8.82 3.64
CA LEU A 61 2.29 8.89 4.06
C LEU A 61 2.82 10.33 4.06
N GLY A 62 2.54 11.10 3.00
CA GLY A 62 2.94 12.52 2.89
C GLY A 62 2.24 13.43 3.90
N HIS A 63 0.99 13.11 4.27
CA HIS A 63 0.31 13.79 5.37
C HIS A 63 1.01 13.52 6.71
N ARG A 64 1.34 12.25 6.99
CA ARG A 64 1.98 11.84 8.24
C ARG A 64 3.41 12.34 8.36
N VAL A 65 4.14 12.41 7.25
CA VAL A 65 5.55 12.84 7.19
C VAL A 65 5.69 13.95 6.15
N PRO A 66 5.52 15.23 6.55
CA PRO A 66 5.72 16.36 5.66
C PRO A 66 7.16 16.40 5.11
N GLY A 67 7.31 16.85 3.87
CA GLY A 67 8.62 17.02 3.22
C GLY A 67 9.16 15.78 2.51
N LEU A 68 8.34 14.74 2.29
CA LEU A 68 8.71 13.60 1.44
C LEU A 68 8.65 13.96 -0.06
N MET A 69 9.53 13.34 -0.83
CA MET A 69 9.46 13.36 -2.30
C MET A 69 8.71 12.12 -2.78
N LEU A 70 7.43 12.29 -3.08
CA LEU A 70 6.54 11.18 -3.45
C LEU A 70 6.49 11.00 -4.97
N SER A 71 6.68 9.75 -5.41
CA SER A 71 6.46 9.34 -6.80
C SER A 71 5.61 8.07 -6.87
N GLY A 72 4.78 7.96 -7.90
CA GLY A 72 3.89 6.82 -8.11
C GLY A 72 4.02 6.29 -9.53
N LEU A 73 4.03 4.97 -9.68
CA LEU A 73 3.85 4.30 -10.96
C LEU A 73 2.42 3.76 -11.04
N GLU A 74 1.69 4.08 -12.10
CA GLU A 74 0.37 3.51 -12.33
C GLU A 74 0.22 3.08 -13.80
N LEU A 75 -0.32 1.87 -14.01
CA LEU A 75 -0.51 1.30 -15.33
C LEU A 75 -1.69 1.93 -16.06
N GLN A 76 -2.76 2.24 -15.34
CA GLN A 76 -4.02 2.71 -15.92
C GLN A 76 -4.08 4.24 -15.93
N PRO A 77 -4.14 4.88 -17.11
CA PRO A 77 -4.17 6.34 -17.22
C PRO A 77 -5.30 7.02 -16.42
N ALA A 78 -6.46 6.36 -16.32
CA ALA A 78 -7.60 6.89 -15.55
C ALA A 78 -7.32 6.96 -14.03
N TYR A 79 -6.62 5.97 -13.46
CA TYR A 79 -6.20 6.01 -12.06
C TYR A 79 -5.01 6.96 -11.86
N ALA A 80 -4.08 7.01 -12.82
CA ALA A 80 -2.97 7.96 -12.77
C ALA A 80 -3.45 9.43 -12.72
N ASP A 81 -4.44 9.79 -13.55
CA ASP A 81 -5.11 11.08 -13.48
C ASP A 81 -5.76 11.32 -12.11
N LEU A 82 -6.49 10.31 -11.60
CA LEU A 82 -7.15 10.39 -10.30
C LEU A 82 -6.16 10.65 -9.15
N ALA A 83 -5.01 9.97 -9.15
CA ALA A 83 -3.93 10.21 -8.19
C ALA A 83 -3.39 11.64 -8.25
N ARG A 84 -3.17 12.20 -9.45
CA ARG A 84 -2.74 13.59 -9.62
C ARG A 84 -3.79 14.58 -9.10
N ARG A 85 -5.07 14.33 -9.39
CA ARG A 85 -6.18 15.15 -8.88
C ARG A 85 -6.29 15.09 -7.36
N ASN A 86 -6.11 13.91 -6.77
CA ASN A 86 -6.13 13.73 -5.32
C ASN A 86 -4.93 14.42 -4.65
N ALA A 87 -3.75 14.37 -5.25
CA ALA A 87 -2.60 15.11 -4.76
C ALA A 87 -2.86 16.62 -4.74
N LYS A 88 -3.39 17.16 -5.84
CA LYS A 88 -3.80 18.57 -5.94
C LYS A 88 -4.88 18.92 -4.90
N LEU A 89 -5.89 18.08 -4.73
CA LEU A 89 -6.99 18.29 -3.78
C LEU A 89 -6.50 18.37 -2.33
N ASN A 90 -5.46 17.62 -1.98
CA ASN A 90 -4.88 17.60 -0.64
C ASN A 90 -3.65 18.51 -0.49
N GLY A 91 -3.31 19.32 -1.51
CA GLY A 91 -2.16 20.22 -1.47
C GLY A 91 -0.81 19.52 -1.30
N GLN A 92 -0.69 18.26 -1.73
CA GLN A 92 0.52 17.47 -1.58
C GLN A 92 1.25 17.31 -2.92
N PRO A 93 2.58 17.49 -2.98
CA PRO A 93 3.35 17.17 -4.17
C PRO A 93 3.41 15.64 -4.35
N PHE A 94 2.94 15.15 -5.49
CA PHE A 94 3.01 13.74 -5.85
C PHE A 94 3.22 13.59 -7.37
N GLU A 95 4.36 13.05 -7.75
CA GLU A 95 4.70 12.82 -9.16
C GLU A 95 4.16 11.45 -9.62
N VAL A 96 3.14 11.45 -10.46
CA VAL A 96 2.54 10.21 -10.98
C VAL A 96 3.02 9.96 -12.41
N VAL A 97 3.69 8.83 -12.61
CA VAL A 97 4.20 8.36 -13.90
C VAL A 97 3.30 7.21 -14.38
N GLU A 98 2.81 7.33 -15.60
CA GLU A 98 2.08 6.25 -16.26
C GLU A 98 3.06 5.23 -16.84
N GLY A 99 2.80 3.94 -16.60
CA GLY A 99 3.59 2.89 -17.21
C GLY A 99 3.46 1.54 -16.53
N ASP A 100 4.13 0.56 -17.13
CA ASP A 100 4.17 -0.81 -16.67
C ASP A 100 5.42 -1.05 -15.81
N LEU A 101 5.25 -1.70 -14.67
CA LEU A 101 6.36 -2.06 -13.79
C LEU A 101 7.29 -3.10 -14.41
N ALA A 102 6.77 -3.94 -15.30
CA ALA A 102 7.56 -4.91 -16.07
C ALA A 102 8.53 -4.20 -17.05
N THR A 103 8.14 -2.99 -17.51
CA THR A 103 8.94 -2.14 -18.39
C THR A 103 9.10 -0.74 -17.80
N MET A 104 9.69 -0.67 -16.59
CA MET A 104 9.83 0.54 -15.78
C MET A 104 10.20 1.79 -16.61
N PRO A 105 9.35 2.85 -16.60
CA PRO A 105 9.57 4.06 -17.39
C PRO A 105 10.90 4.75 -17.06
N PRO A 106 11.57 5.39 -18.05
CA PRO A 106 12.85 6.09 -17.83
C PRO A 106 12.82 7.10 -16.68
N ALA A 107 11.72 7.82 -16.49
CA ALA A 107 11.53 8.80 -15.42
C ALA A 107 11.75 8.21 -14.02
N LEU A 108 11.37 6.95 -13.79
CA LEU A 108 11.59 6.24 -12.53
C LEU A 108 12.83 5.35 -12.57
N ARG A 109 13.19 4.81 -13.74
CA ARG A 109 14.33 3.90 -13.94
C ARG A 109 15.69 4.57 -13.75
N LEU A 110 15.77 5.89 -13.84
CA LEU A 110 17.01 6.65 -13.59
C LEU A 110 17.13 7.16 -12.15
N ARG A 111 16.13 6.91 -11.30
CA ARG A 111 16.07 7.38 -9.92
C ARG A 111 16.29 6.25 -8.92
N ALA A 112 16.78 6.62 -7.75
CA ALA A 112 16.88 5.78 -6.57
C ALA A 112 16.04 6.37 -5.44
N PHE A 113 15.41 5.50 -4.65
CA PHE A 113 14.49 5.87 -3.59
C PHE A 113 14.94 5.29 -2.24
N ASP A 114 14.61 6.00 -1.17
CA ASP A 114 14.81 5.56 0.20
C ASP A 114 13.82 4.44 0.55
N HIS A 115 12.58 4.60 0.08
CA HIS A 115 11.49 3.64 0.28
C HIS A 115 10.79 3.30 -1.02
N VAL A 116 10.40 2.04 -1.15
CA VAL A 116 9.44 1.57 -2.15
C VAL A 116 8.28 0.95 -1.41
N ILE A 117 7.06 1.31 -1.79
CA ILE A 117 5.84 0.80 -1.18
C ILE A 117 4.91 0.20 -2.24
N ALA A 118 4.13 -0.81 -1.87
CA ALA A 118 3.15 -1.41 -2.78
C ALA A 118 1.95 -1.99 -2.04
N ASN A 119 0.76 -1.81 -2.61
CA ASN A 119 -0.47 -2.50 -2.25
C ASN A 119 -1.04 -3.18 -3.50
N PRO A 120 -0.41 -4.26 -3.99
CA PRO A 120 -0.86 -4.93 -5.21
C PRO A 120 -2.21 -5.63 -5.00
N PRO A 121 -2.95 -5.93 -6.09
CA PRO A 121 -4.18 -6.72 -6.00
C PRO A 121 -3.99 -8.06 -5.29
N TYR A 122 -5.03 -8.52 -4.60
CA TYR A 122 -4.95 -9.68 -3.70
C TYR A 122 -5.00 -11.05 -4.37
N PHE A 123 -5.79 -11.19 -5.43
CA PHE A 123 -6.06 -12.50 -6.03
C PHE A 123 -4.85 -13.08 -6.74
N ALA A 124 -4.57 -14.36 -6.47
CA ALA A 124 -3.60 -15.18 -7.17
C ALA A 124 -4.28 -15.95 -8.31
N ARG A 125 -3.48 -16.69 -9.09
CA ARG A 125 -3.99 -17.52 -10.20
C ARG A 125 -4.93 -18.59 -9.66
N GLY A 126 -6.21 -18.52 -10.05
CA GLY A 126 -7.08 -19.69 -10.14
C GLY A 126 -7.84 -20.12 -8.87
N ASP A 127 -8.00 -19.27 -7.85
CA ASP A 127 -8.62 -19.64 -6.56
C ASP A 127 -9.95 -18.92 -6.23
N GLY A 128 -10.53 -18.12 -7.13
CA GLY A 128 -11.80 -17.42 -6.89
C GLY A 128 -13.03 -18.07 -7.53
N THR A 129 -13.95 -18.58 -6.71
CA THR A 129 -15.35 -18.84 -7.14
C THR A 129 -15.99 -17.54 -7.62
N ALA A 130 -16.59 -17.60 -8.81
CA ALA A 130 -17.24 -16.49 -9.48
C ALA A 130 -18.47 -16.01 -8.69
N ALA A 131 -18.39 -14.86 -8.02
CA ALA A 131 -19.56 -14.26 -7.39
C ALA A 131 -19.43 -12.73 -7.31
N TRP A 132 -20.20 -12.06 -8.18
CA TRP A 132 -20.72 -10.69 -8.10
C TRP A 132 -19.77 -9.51 -8.31
N ASP A 133 -19.50 -9.17 -9.58
CA ASP A 133 -19.80 -7.83 -10.11
C ASP A 133 -19.73 -7.82 -11.66
N ASP A 134 -20.71 -7.20 -12.31
CA ASP A 134 -20.79 -7.04 -13.78
C ASP A 134 -19.82 -5.95 -14.31
N GLY A 135 -18.63 -5.87 -13.70
CA GLY A 135 -17.52 -4.98 -14.03
C GLY A 135 -16.33 -5.76 -14.59
N ARG A 136 -16.57 -6.61 -15.59
CA ARG A 136 -15.59 -7.45 -16.29
C ARG A 136 -14.63 -6.70 -17.23
N GLU A 137 -14.43 -5.39 -17.06
CA GLU A 137 -13.76 -4.58 -18.09
C GLU A 137 -12.25 -4.83 -18.24
N VAL A 138 -11.58 -5.56 -17.34
CA VAL A 138 -10.23 -6.10 -17.60
C VAL A 138 -10.05 -7.49 -16.98
N ALA A 139 -10.90 -8.44 -17.39
CA ALA A 139 -10.72 -9.87 -17.09
C ALA A 139 -9.44 -10.50 -17.71
N GLN A 140 -8.44 -9.71 -18.11
CA GLN A 140 -7.20 -10.17 -18.77
C GLN A 140 -5.96 -9.34 -18.38
N ARG A 141 -5.93 -8.78 -17.15
CA ARG A 141 -4.64 -8.39 -16.55
C ARG A 141 -3.85 -9.68 -16.38
N ALA A 142 -2.78 -9.87 -17.16
CA ALA A 142 -1.79 -10.87 -16.82
C ALA A 142 -1.37 -10.60 -15.37
N GLU A 143 -1.81 -11.47 -14.46
CA GLU A 143 -1.65 -11.36 -13.02
C GLU A 143 -0.17 -11.18 -12.70
N THR A 144 0.23 -9.93 -12.44
CA THR A 144 1.65 -9.60 -12.32
C THR A 144 2.21 -10.28 -11.07
N PRO A 145 3.16 -11.22 -11.20
CA PRO A 145 3.64 -12.00 -10.07
C PRO A 145 4.25 -11.11 -8.99
N LEU A 146 4.07 -11.43 -7.71
CA LEU A 146 4.67 -10.67 -6.60
C LEU A 146 6.19 -10.56 -6.73
N ALA A 147 6.84 -11.59 -7.28
CA ALA A 147 8.25 -11.56 -7.61
C ALA A 147 8.63 -10.38 -8.52
N LEU A 148 7.81 -10.05 -9.53
CA LEU A 148 8.08 -8.94 -10.44
C LEU A 148 7.89 -7.58 -9.76
N TRP A 149 6.87 -7.43 -8.91
CA TRP A 149 6.68 -6.22 -8.08
C TRP A 149 7.91 -5.97 -7.19
N ILE A 150 8.35 -7.02 -6.50
CA ILE A 150 9.48 -6.98 -5.59
C ILE A 150 10.78 -6.70 -6.36
N GLU A 151 11.05 -7.41 -7.46
CA GLU A 151 12.22 -7.19 -8.30
C GLU A 151 12.28 -5.74 -8.84
N ALA A 152 11.16 -5.25 -9.39
CA ALA A 152 11.07 -3.90 -9.92
C ALA A 152 11.38 -2.86 -8.84
N GLY A 153 10.77 -2.99 -7.65
CA GLY A 153 11.00 -2.07 -6.54
C GLY A 153 12.41 -2.16 -5.94
N LEU A 154 12.93 -3.37 -5.74
CA LEU A 154 14.29 -3.55 -5.22
C LEU A 154 15.35 -2.91 -6.15
N ARG A 155 15.13 -2.93 -7.47
CA ARG A 155 16.00 -2.21 -8.43
C ARG A 155 15.94 -0.69 -8.28
N ARG A 156 14.83 -0.14 -7.77
CA ARG A 156 14.64 1.30 -7.54
C ARG A 156 15.13 1.77 -6.17
N LEU A 157 15.36 0.88 -5.21
CA LEU A 157 15.91 1.26 -3.91
C LEU A 157 17.39 1.63 -3.98
N ARG A 158 17.78 2.67 -3.24
CA ARG A 158 19.19 2.92 -2.90
C ARG A 158 19.75 1.77 -2.01
N PRO A 159 21.07 1.58 -1.93
CA PRO A 159 21.65 0.62 -0.97
C PRO A 159 21.13 0.86 0.45
N GLY A 160 20.64 -0.19 1.10
CA GLY A 160 20.06 -0.09 2.44
C GLY A 160 18.67 0.54 2.53
N GLY A 161 18.06 0.93 1.41
CA GLY A 161 16.66 1.36 1.33
C GLY A 161 15.68 0.22 1.63
N ARG A 162 14.40 0.56 1.84
CA ARG A 162 13.38 -0.36 2.36
C ARG A 162 12.21 -0.55 1.39
N PHE A 163 11.85 -1.81 1.13
CA PHE A 163 10.60 -2.16 0.46
C PHE A 163 9.56 -2.47 1.53
N THR A 164 8.36 -1.88 1.47
CA THR A 164 7.23 -2.26 2.34
C THR A 164 6.01 -2.62 1.49
N MET A 165 5.43 -3.81 1.71
CA MET A 165 4.25 -4.28 0.99
C MET A 165 3.15 -4.70 1.97
N ILE A 166 1.89 -4.42 1.65
CA ILE A 166 0.73 -5.05 2.30
C ILE A 166 0.08 -6.05 1.33
N GLN A 167 -0.33 -7.21 1.84
CA GLN A 167 -0.94 -8.29 1.05
C GLN A 167 -1.81 -9.19 1.95
N THR A 168 -2.59 -10.11 1.37
CA THR A 168 -3.25 -11.19 2.09
C THR A 168 -2.22 -12.09 2.81
N ALA A 169 -2.60 -12.59 3.99
CA ALA A 169 -1.73 -13.46 4.77
C ALA A 169 -1.46 -14.81 4.08
N GLU A 170 -2.38 -15.26 3.21
CA GLU A 170 -2.26 -16.50 2.44
C GLU A 170 -1.06 -16.49 1.47
N ARG A 171 -0.64 -15.31 1.00
CA ARG A 171 0.48 -15.14 0.06
C ARG A 171 1.80 -14.82 0.75
N LEU A 172 1.88 -15.04 2.06
CA LEU A 172 3.08 -14.75 2.83
C LEU A 172 4.27 -15.57 2.34
N ASP A 173 4.08 -16.85 2.02
CA ASP A 173 5.11 -17.73 1.46
C ASP A 173 5.66 -17.20 0.13
N GLU A 174 4.80 -16.75 -0.79
CA GLU A 174 5.19 -16.11 -2.05
C GLU A 174 6.04 -14.85 -1.80
N LEU A 175 5.65 -14.01 -0.84
CA LEU A 175 6.39 -12.80 -0.48
C LEU A 175 7.77 -13.13 0.06
N LEU A 176 7.86 -14.09 1.00
CA LEU A 176 9.13 -14.49 1.60
C LEU A 176 10.08 -15.07 0.54
N ALA A 177 9.56 -15.89 -0.36
CA ALA A 177 10.34 -16.44 -1.47
C ALA A 177 10.83 -15.35 -2.43
N ALA A 178 9.97 -14.40 -2.79
CA ALA A 178 10.30 -13.32 -3.72
C ALA A 178 11.38 -12.36 -3.18
N PHE A 179 11.43 -12.10 -1.88
CA PHE A 179 12.47 -11.25 -1.29
C PHE A 179 13.84 -11.93 -1.19
N ALA A 180 13.89 -13.27 -1.09
CA ALA A 180 15.11 -14.03 -0.83
C ALA A 180 16.24 -13.78 -1.85
N GLY A 181 15.91 -13.37 -3.08
CA GLY A 181 16.88 -13.12 -4.15
C GLY A 181 17.55 -11.74 -4.17
N GLY A 182 17.11 -10.77 -3.35
CA GLY A 182 17.60 -9.39 -3.47
C GLY A 182 17.45 -8.48 -2.24
N ALA A 183 16.79 -8.95 -1.20
CA ALA A 183 16.65 -8.25 0.07
C ALA A 183 16.69 -9.22 1.25
N GLY A 184 16.95 -8.68 2.44
CA GLY A 184 16.95 -9.44 3.68
C GLY A 184 16.52 -8.55 4.83
N SER A 185 16.78 -8.99 6.07
CA SER A 185 16.30 -8.26 7.26
C SER A 185 14.77 -8.05 7.22
N LEU A 186 14.06 -9.12 6.85
CA LEU A 186 12.62 -9.07 6.69
C LEU A 186 11.94 -8.86 8.05
N VAL A 187 10.90 -8.04 8.04
CA VAL A 187 9.99 -7.84 9.16
C VAL A 187 8.59 -8.15 8.66
N VAL A 188 7.92 -9.10 9.30
CA VAL A 188 6.54 -9.48 9.00
C VAL A 188 5.66 -9.01 10.14
N LEU A 189 4.69 -8.15 9.83
CA LEU A 189 3.64 -7.71 10.75
C LEU A 189 2.30 -8.32 10.29
N PRO A 190 1.80 -9.35 10.99
CA PRO A 190 0.43 -9.82 10.77
C PRO A 190 -0.57 -8.73 11.15
N VAL A 191 -1.67 -8.62 10.41
CA VAL A 191 -2.79 -7.74 10.73
C VAL A 191 -4.04 -8.59 10.87
N ALA A 192 -4.60 -8.60 12.06
CA ALA A 192 -5.79 -9.37 12.41
C ALA A 192 -6.95 -8.42 12.71
N SER A 193 -8.16 -8.86 12.36
CA SER A 193 -9.37 -8.09 12.65
C SER A 193 -9.55 -7.90 14.16
N ARG A 194 -9.33 -8.97 14.94
CA ARG A 194 -9.52 -9.01 16.40
C ARG A 194 -8.49 -9.92 17.06
N ALA A 195 -8.29 -9.75 18.36
CA ALA A 195 -7.41 -10.63 19.14
C ALA A 195 -7.87 -12.10 19.05
N GLY A 196 -6.92 -13.02 18.94
CA GLY A 196 -7.18 -14.46 18.81
C GLY A 196 -7.71 -14.91 17.45
N ARG A 197 -7.86 -14.01 16.47
CA ARG A 197 -8.22 -14.37 15.08
C ARG A 197 -6.97 -14.52 14.23
N ALA A 198 -7.06 -15.37 13.21
CA ALA A 198 -6.05 -15.45 12.17
C ALA A 198 -5.89 -14.08 11.48
N ALA A 199 -4.66 -13.74 11.15
CA ALA A 199 -4.38 -12.56 10.35
C ALA A 199 -4.88 -12.79 8.92
N VAL A 200 -5.60 -11.81 8.37
CA VAL A 200 -6.09 -11.84 6.98
C VAL A 200 -5.23 -10.98 6.06
N ARG A 201 -4.37 -10.14 6.65
CA ARG A 201 -3.38 -9.32 5.97
C ARG A 201 -2.02 -9.46 6.65
N VAL A 202 -0.97 -9.21 5.89
CA VAL A 202 0.40 -9.08 6.37
C VAL A 202 1.01 -7.84 5.76
N ILE A 203 1.79 -7.11 6.56
CA ILE A 203 2.72 -6.10 6.07
C ILE A 203 4.11 -6.71 6.15
N VAL A 204 4.80 -6.75 5.01
CA VAL A 204 6.18 -7.24 4.92
C VAL A 204 7.09 -6.09 4.53
N SER A 205 8.09 -5.84 5.37
CA SER A 205 9.17 -4.90 5.09
C SER A 205 10.48 -5.65 4.89
N ALA A 206 11.26 -5.29 3.87
CA ALA A 206 12.59 -5.84 3.63
C ALA A 206 13.60 -4.73 3.32
N ARG A 207 14.87 -4.95 3.69
CA ARG A 207 15.97 -4.00 3.41
C ARG A 207 16.81 -4.51 2.24
N LYS A 208 17.07 -3.65 1.25
CA LYS A 208 17.97 -3.97 0.14
C LYS A 208 19.38 -4.23 0.66
N GLY A 209 19.89 -5.43 0.39
CA GLY A 209 21.18 -5.90 0.91
C GLY A 209 21.20 -6.18 2.42
N GLY A 210 20.03 -6.22 3.08
CA GLY A 210 19.92 -6.60 4.48
C GLY A 210 20.33 -8.06 4.71
N ARG A 211 20.88 -8.36 5.90
CA ARG A 211 21.41 -9.69 6.26
C ARG A 211 20.95 -10.22 7.61
N THR A 212 20.23 -9.43 8.40
CA THR A 212 19.73 -9.93 9.68
C THR A 212 18.63 -10.99 9.46
N PRO A 213 18.46 -11.92 10.42
CA PRO A 213 17.35 -12.86 10.40
C PRO A 213 15.98 -12.16 10.30
N LEU A 214 15.01 -12.89 9.76
CA LEU A 214 13.61 -12.45 9.72
C LEU A 214 13.08 -12.21 11.14
N ARG A 215 12.25 -11.18 11.29
CA ARG A 215 11.48 -10.93 12.52
C ARG A 215 9.98 -11.05 12.22
N LEU A 216 9.31 -11.92 12.95
CA LEU A 216 7.85 -12.01 12.97
C LEU A 216 7.35 -11.22 14.18
N LEU A 217 6.52 -10.21 13.94
CA LEU A 217 5.97 -9.35 15.00
C LEU A 217 4.66 -9.92 15.54
N SER A 218 4.26 -9.43 16.72
CA SER A 218 2.90 -9.66 17.23
C SER A 218 1.87 -9.01 16.29
N PRO A 219 0.69 -9.63 16.09
CA PRO A 219 -0.32 -9.09 15.20
C PRO A 219 -0.77 -7.69 15.59
N PHE A 220 -0.92 -6.81 14.61
CA PHE A 220 -1.64 -5.55 14.76
C PHE A 220 -3.14 -5.83 14.73
N ILE A 221 -3.86 -5.44 15.79
CA ILE A 221 -5.29 -5.70 15.95
C ILE A 221 -6.10 -4.48 15.51
N LEU A 222 -7.01 -4.67 14.55
CA LEU A 222 -7.84 -3.58 14.02
C LEU A 222 -8.98 -3.16 14.94
N HIS A 223 -9.71 -4.12 15.51
CA HIS A 223 -10.93 -3.86 16.28
C HIS A 223 -10.82 -4.33 17.74
N ALA A 224 -11.39 -3.56 18.66
CA ALA A 224 -11.48 -3.86 20.08
C ALA A 224 -12.61 -4.87 20.37
N GLY A 225 -12.41 -5.75 21.35
CA GLY A 225 -13.39 -6.75 21.75
C GLY A 225 -13.43 -8.00 20.85
N ALA A 226 -14.16 -9.03 21.29
CA ALA A 226 -14.20 -10.34 20.63
C ALA A 226 -15.15 -10.41 19.42
N ARG A 227 -16.13 -9.51 19.37
CA ARG A 227 -17.17 -9.41 18.32
C ARG A 227 -17.63 -7.95 18.17
N HIS A 228 -18.35 -7.67 17.10
CA HIS A 228 -19.04 -6.39 16.93
C HIS A 228 -20.26 -6.37 17.86
N GLU A 229 -20.33 -5.41 18.78
CA GLU A 229 -21.37 -5.37 19.81
C GLU A 229 -22.40 -4.26 19.60
N ARG A 230 -22.08 -3.25 18.77
CA ARG A 230 -22.94 -2.11 18.46
C ARG A 230 -22.66 -1.64 17.04
N ASP A 231 -23.67 -1.09 16.38
CA ASP A 231 -23.48 -0.38 15.12
C ASP A 231 -22.62 0.88 15.36
N GLY A 232 -21.37 0.83 14.92
CA GLY A 232 -20.41 1.93 15.10
C GLY A 232 -18.97 1.50 14.89
N GLU A 233 -18.05 2.48 14.88
CA GLU A 233 -16.63 2.20 14.77
C GLU A 233 -16.07 1.65 16.09
N ASP A 234 -15.51 0.45 16.03
CA ASP A 234 -14.95 -0.28 17.18
C ASP A 234 -13.45 -0.52 17.01
N TYR A 235 -12.73 0.39 16.35
CA TYR A 235 -11.29 0.27 16.19
C TYR A 235 -10.57 0.23 17.55
N ALA A 236 -9.58 -0.65 17.65
CA ALA A 236 -8.64 -0.62 18.76
C ALA A 236 -7.93 0.75 18.79
N PRO A 237 -7.51 1.28 19.97
CA PRO A 237 -6.93 2.63 20.07
C PRO A 237 -5.77 2.89 19.10
N ALA A 238 -4.88 1.91 18.91
CA ALA A 238 -3.78 2.01 17.95
C ALA A 238 -4.26 2.04 16.49
N ALA A 239 -5.26 1.24 16.12
CA ALA A 239 -5.86 1.24 14.79
C ALA A 239 -6.60 2.54 14.51
N ARG A 240 -7.34 3.07 15.47
CA ARG A 240 -7.99 4.39 15.37
C ARG A 240 -6.95 5.49 15.16
N ALA A 241 -5.86 5.50 15.92
CA ALA A 241 -4.79 6.48 15.75
C ALA A 241 -4.20 6.46 14.32
N ILE A 242 -4.05 5.29 13.71
CA ILE A 242 -3.60 5.16 12.32
C ILE A 242 -4.71 5.60 11.34
N LEU A 243 -5.87 4.97 11.39
CA LEU A 243 -6.94 5.09 10.39
C LEU A 243 -7.66 6.44 10.44
N ARG A 244 -7.69 7.07 11.63
CA ARG A 244 -8.35 8.36 11.84
C ARG A 244 -7.38 9.49 12.06
N ASP A 245 -6.22 9.29 12.68
CA ASP A 245 -5.34 10.41 13.02
C ASP A 245 -4.05 10.45 12.19
N GLY A 246 -3.83 9.47 11.29
CA GLY A 246 -2.64 9.41 10.47
C GLY A 246 -1.37 9.13 11.26
N ALA A 247 -1.48 8.45 12.42
CA ALA A 247 -0.35 8.09 13.24
C ALA A 247 0.58 7.05 12.56
N ALA A 248 1.83 6.99 13.02
CA ALA A 248 2.73 5.91 12.65
C ALA A 248 2.38 4.62 13.42
N LEU A 249 2.87 3.48 12.92
CA LEU A 249 2.88 2.25 13.71
C LEU A 249 3.75 2.43 14.97
N VAL A 250 3.24 1.97 16.12
CA VAL A 250 3.95 2.01 17.40
C VAL A 250 4.03 0.59 18.00
N PRO A 251 5.24 0.06 18.26
CA PRO A 251 6.54 0.61 17.86
C PRO A 251 6.69 0.62 16.32
N PRO A 252 7.57 1.48 15.76
CA PRO A 252 7.85 1.47 14.34
C PRO A 252 8.49 0.14 13.92
N LEU A 253 8.38 -0.21 12.64
CA LEU A 253 9.08 -1.39 12.12
C LEU A 253 10.61 -1.22 12.28
N PRO A 254 11.34 -2.24 12.79
CA PRO A 254 12.77 -2.19 12.99
C PRO A 254 13.59 -2.13 11.69
#